data_AF-A0A7C4LZ58-F1
#
_entry.id   AF-A0A7C4LZ58-F1
#
_cell.length_a   1.000
_cell.length_b   1.000
_cell.length_c   1.000
_cell.angle_alpha   90.00
_cell.angle_beta   90.00
_cell.angle_gamma   90.00
#
_symmetry.space_group_name_H-M   'P 1'
#
loop_
_entity.id
_entity.type
_entity.pdbx_description
1 polymer ?
#
loop_
_entity_poly.entity_id
_entity_poly.type
_entity_poly.pdbx_seq_one_letter_code
_entity_poly.pdbx_strand_id
1 'polypeptide(L)' 'MKKLLLLVAAGLLMAGCTSEFYKHDRVFATNAHVAYSWWGYKSTNADHAKMSAEQGWWGREIPYVPAK' A
#
# COMPACT_ATOMS: atom_id res chain seq x y z
N MET A 1 -23.28 -23.90 1.59
CA MET A 1 -22.50 -23.87 0.32
C MET A 1 -21.90 -22.49 0.01
N LYS A 2 -22.69 -21.40 -0.05
CA LYS A 2 -22.15 -20.04 -0.33
C LYS A 2 -21.04 -19.57 0.62
N LYS A 3 -21.14 -19.89 1.92
CA LYS A 3 -20.10 -19.56 2.93
C LYS A 3 -18.77 -20.28 2.67
N LEU A 4 -18.81 -21.51 2.15
CA LEU A 4 -17.61 -22.29 1.82
C LEU A 4 -16.90 -21.70 0.60
N LEU A 5 -17.66 -21.30 -0.43
CA LEU A 5 -17.12 -20.61 -1.60
C LEU A 5 -16.42 -19.29 -1.23
N LEU A 6 -16.97 -18.53 -0.28
CA LEU A 6 -16.31 -17.32 0.23
C LEU A 6 -14.97 -17.62 0.91
N LEU A 7 -14.89 -18.69 1.71
CA LEU A 7 -13.65 -19.09 2.36
C LEU A 7 -12.60 -19.58 1.35
N VAL A 8 -13.02 -20.33 0.33
CA VAL A 8 -12.14 -20.78 -0.76
C VAL A 8 -11.62 -19.58 -1.57
N ALA A 9 -12.49 -18.63 -1.92
CA ALA A 9 -12.10 -17.42 -2.64
C ALA A 9 -11.13 -16.56 -1.82
N ALA A 10 -11.38 -16.40 -0.50
CA ALA A 10 -10.46 -15.71 0.40
C ALA A 10 -9.10 -16.42 0.48
N GLY A 11 -9.09 -17.75 0.55
CA GLY A 11 -7.85 -18.54 0.56
C GLY A 11 -7.02 -18.35 -0.72
N LEU A 12 -7.66 -18.34 -1.89
CA LEU A 12 -7.00 -18.11 -3.18
C LEU A 12 -6.44 -16.68 -3.31
N LEU A 13 -7.18 -15.67 -2.83
CA LEU A 13 -6.72 -14.28 -2.79
C LEU A 13 -5.47 -14.10 -1.92
N MET A 14 -5.42 -14.78 -0.77
CA MET A 14 -4.27 -14.71 0.14
C MET A 14 -3.05 -15.46 -0.42
N ALA A 15 -3.26 -16.59 -1.11
CA ALA A 15 -2.19 -17.39 -1.70
C ALA A 15 -1.49 -16.69 -2.91
N GLY A 16 -2.25 -15.90 -3.69
CA GLY A 16 -1.73 -15.20 -4.87
C GLY A 16 -0.81 -14.00 -4.56
N CYS A 17 -0.86 -13.45 -3.35
CA CYS A 17 -0.17 -12.20 -3.00
C CYS A 17 1.23 -12.40 -2.38
N THR A 18 1.90 -13.54 -2.54
CA THR A 18 2.94 -13.94 -1.59
C THR A 18 4.37 -13.50 -1.95
N SER A 19 4.90 -13.86 -3.13
CA SER A 19 6.35 -13.73 -3.38
C SER A 19 6.88 -12.29 -3.43
N GLU A 20 6.19 -11.38 -4.11
CA GLU A 20 6.61 -9.97 -4.21
C GLU A 20 6.30 -9.21 -2.92
N PHE A 21 5.17 -9.51 -2.28
CA PHE A 21 4.78 -8.89 -1.01
C PHE A 21 5.80 -9.16 0.10
N TYR A 22 6.35 -10.38 0.16
CA TYR A 22 7.40 -10.72 1.14
C TYR A 22 8.75 -10.05 0.87
N LYS A 23 8.97 -9.42 -0.29
CA LYS A 23 10.17 -8.61 -0.55
C LYS A 23 10.11 -7.23 0.13
N HIS A 24 8.95 -6.86 0.68
CA HIS A 24 8.74 -5.57 1.33
C HIS A 24 8.38 -5.77 2.80
N ASP A 25 8.98 -4.99 3.68
CA ASP A 25 8.69 -5.03 5.12
C ASP A 25 7.25 -4.59 5.44
N ARG A 26 6.65 -3.78 4.55
CA ARG A 26 5.32 -3.19 4.69
C ARG A 26 4.80 -2.69 3.36
N VAL A 27 3.48 -2.78 3.17
CA VAL A 27 2.78 -2.21 1.99
C VAL A 27 2.56 -0.72 2.13
N PHE A 28 2.21 -0.27 3.34
CA PHE A 28 2.03 1.14 3.67
C PHE A 28 3.11 1.58 4.66
N ALA A 29 3.64 2.78 4.46
CA ALA A 29 4.68 3.33 5.32
C ALA A 29 4.24 3.44 6.80
N THR A 30 3.00 3.88 7.06
CA THR A 30 2.47 4.09 8.42
C THR A 30 0.96 3.76 8.50
N ASN A 31 0.42 3.66 9.71
CA ASN A 31 -1.03 3.51 9.91
C ASN A 31 -1.83 4.72 9.39
N ALA A 32 -1.26 5.93 9.46
CA ALA A 32 -1.88 7.12 8.88
C ALA A 32 -1.93 7.02 7.34
N HIS A 33 -0.91 6.44 6.70
CA HIS A 33 -0.92 6.15 5.27
C HIS A 33 -2.06 5.18 4.90
N VAL A 34 -2.28 4.13 5.70
CA VAL A 34 -3.42 3.20 5.51
C VAL A 34 -4.75 3.95 5.60
N ALA A 35 -4.97 4.69 6.70
CA ALA A 35 -6.22 5.39 6.96
C ALA A 35 -6.54 6.42 5.86
N TYR A 36 -5.51 7.16 5.42
CA TYR A 36 -5.65 8.10 4.32
C TYR A 36 -5.98 7.40 2.99
N SER A 37 -5.32 6.30 2.67
CA SER A 37 -5.55 5.55 1.42
C SER A 37 -6.95 4.94 1.35
N TRP A 38 -7.51 4.54 2.49
CA TRP A 38 -8.84 3.92 2.53
C TRP A 38 -9.97 4.94 2.60
N TRP A 39 -9.78 6.05 3.32
CA TRP A 39 -10.87 6.96 3.66
C TRP A 39 -10.56 8.44 3.38
N GLY A 40 -9.30 8.86 3.51
CA GLY A 40 -8.90 10.28 3.46
C GLY A 40 -8.71 10.88 2.06
N TYR A 41 -8.38 10.06 1.05
CA TYR A 41 -8.00 10.56 -0.29
C TYR A 41 -9.08 11.41 -0.97
N LYS A 42 -10.35 11.22 -0.60
CA LYS A 42 -11.51 11.92 -1.20
C LYS A 42 -11.53 13.43 -0.93
N SER A 43 -10.85 13.90 0.11
CA SER A 43 -10.79 15.31 0.50
C SER A 43 -9.36 15.75 0.77
N THR A 44 -8.50 15.56 -0.24
CA THR A 44 -7.07 15.90 -0.14
C THR A 44 -6.85 17.40 -0.02
N ASN A 45 -5.96 17.81 0.89
CA ASN A 45 -5.59 19.19 1.16
C ASN A 45 -4.08 19.30 1.47
N ALA A 46 -3.60 20.51 1.75
CA ALA A 46 -2.19 20.79 1.98
C ALA A 46 -1.59 20.04 3.19
N ASP A 47 -2.37 19.82 4.25
CA ASP A 47 -1.89 19.12 5.45
C ASP A 47 -1.62 17.64 5.15
N HIS A 48 -2.44 17.02 4.30
CA HIS A 48 -2.21 15.65 3.84
C HIS A 48 -0.95 15.54 2.98
N ALA A 49 -0.66 16.53 2.14
CA ALA A 49 0.57 16.56 1.36
C ALA A 49 1.81 16.69 2.27
N LYS A 50 1.76 17.58 3.26
CA LYS A 50 2.83 17.71 4.26
C LYS A 50 3.05 16.42 5.04
N MET A 51 1.98 15.81 5.54
CA MET A 51 2.04 14.53 6.26
C MET A 51 2.62 13.41 5.40
N SER A 52 2.23 13.34 4.12
CA SER A 52 2.72 12.34 3.18
C SER A 52 4.23 12.42 2.98
N ALA A 53 4.76 13.64 2.87
CA ALA A 53 6.20 13.89 2.77
C ALA A 53 6.93 13.56 4.09
N GLU A 54 6.44 14.06 5.23
CA GLU A 54 7.09 13.85 6.54
C GLU A 54 7.14 12.37 6.95
N GLN A 55 6.12 11.60 6.59
CA GLN A 55 6.03 10.19 6.95
C GLN A 55 6.59 9.25 5.88
N GLY A 56 7.19 9.79 4.81
CA GLY A 56 7.80 8.99 3.75
C GLY A 56 6.83 7.98 3.13
N TRP A 57 5.62 8.42 2.78
CA TRP A 57 4.61 7.53 2.21
C TRP A 57 4.97 7.00 0.83
N TRP A 58 5.75 7.79 0.08
CA TRP A 58 6.20 7.43 -1.24
C TRP A 58 7.38 6.46 -1.18
N GLY A 59 7.59 5.74 -2.29
CA GLY A 59 8.65 4.74 -2.40
C GLY A 59 10.05 5.34 -2.21
N ARG A 60 11.06 4.46 -2.24
CA ARG A 60 12.46 4.89 -2.15
C ARG A 60 12.80 5.75 -3.36
N GLU A 61 13.52 6.85 -3.12
CA GLU A 61 14.11 7.62 -4.22
C GLU A 61 15.02 6.72 -5.05
N ILE A 62 14.77 6.66 -6.35
CA ILE A 62 15.64 5.96 -7.29
C ILE A 62 16.72 6.96 -7.70
N PRO A 63 18.01 6.68 -7.45
CA PRO A 63 19.08 7.56 -7.86
C PRO A 63 19.05 7.74 -9.38
N TYR A 64 19.32 8.96 -9.83
CA TYR A 64 19.40 9.25 -11.27
C TYR A 64 20.48 8.39 -11.92
N VAL A 65 20.09 7.61 -12.94
CA VAL A 65 21.01 6.86 -13.80
C VAL A 65 21.03 7.58 -15.16
N PRO A 66 22.16 8.18 -15.57
CA PRO A 66 22.26 8.81 -16.89
C PRO A 66 21.96 7.78 -17.98
N ALA A 67 21.17 8.17 -18.99
CA ALA A 67 21.02 7.36 -20.19
C ALA A 67 22.40 7.20 -20.86
N LYS A 68 22.70 5.97 -21.30
CA LYS A 68 23.91 5.67 -22.07
C LYS A 68 23.79 6.16 -23.50
#